data_AF-A0A6S6SIK7-F1
#
_entry.id   AF-A0A6S6SIK7-F1
#
_cell.length_a   1.000
_cell.length_b   1.000
_cell.length_c   1.000
_cell.angle_alpha   90.00
_cell.angle_beta   90.00
_cell.angle_gamma   90.00
#
_symmetry.space_group_name_H-M   'P 1'
#
loop_
_entity.id
_entity.type
_entity.pdbx_description
1 polymer ?
#
loop_
_entity_poly.entity_id
_entity_poly.type
_entity_poly.pdbx_seq_one_letter_code
_entity_poly.pdbx_strand_id
1 'polypeptide(L)'
;MTMNNADKLKNLLELEIIPDLEAAIDELFSVIDKSKNASKEQKQDLEEMREMRTECFAIIEELGRNELEADEIEELLNELVEMKTEE
;
A
#
# COMPACT_ATOMS: atom_id res chain seq x y z
N MET A 1 -5.14 -26.71 -0.57
CA MET A 1 -5.56 -25.76 -1.62
C MET A 1 -4.33 -24.91 -1.92
N THR A 2 -3.93 -24.83 -3.19
CA THR A 2 -2.82 -23.96 -3.59
C THR A 2 -3.34 -22.53 -3.57
N MET A 3 -2.63 -21.64 -2.86
CA MET A 3 -2.99 -20.22 -2.82
C MET A 3 -2.84 -19.61 -4.21
N ASN A 4 -3.89 -19.00 -4.75
CA ASN A 4 -3.85 -18.40 -6.09
C ASN A 4 -3.16 -17.01 -6.02
N ASN A 5 -2.85 -16.40 -7.16
CA ASN A 5 -2.15 -15.12 -7.18
C ASN A 5 -2.99 -13.98 -6.57
N ALA A 6 -4.33 -14.02 -6.70
CA ALA A 6 -5.23 -13.07 -6.06
C ALA A 6 -5.13 -13.12 -4.52
N ASP A 7 -5.11 -14.33 -3.96
CA ASP A 7 -4.95 -14.57 -2.53
C ASP A 7 -3.56 -14.11 -2.04
N LYS A 8 -2.51 -14.32 -2.84
CA LYS A 8 -1.15 -13.86 -2.51
C LYS A 8 -1.07 -12.33 -2.52
N LEU A 9 -1.62 -11.68 -3.55
CA LEU A 9 -1.66 -10.22 -3.68
C LEU A 9 -2.44 -9.61 -2.52
N LYS A 10 -3.63 -10.14 -2.24
CA LYS A 10 -4.42 -9.71 -1.09
C LYS A 10 -3.66 -9.83 0.22
N ASN A 11 -3.01 -10.97 0.47
CA ASN A 11 -2.22 -11.17 1.69
C ASN A 11 -1.04 -10.20 1.78
N LEU A 12 -0.32 -9.97 0.68
CA LEU A 12 0.80 -9.04 0.64
C LEU A 12 0.34 -7.63 1.01
N LEU A 13 -0.78 -7.18 0.42
CA LEU A 13 -1.37 -5.88 0.71
C LEU A 13 -1.85 -5.78 2.17
N GLU A 14 -2.66 -6.72 2.64
CA GLU A 14 -3.28 -6.66 3.98
C GLU A 14 -2.30 -6.88 5.14
N LEU A 15 -1.30 -7.76 4.96
CA LEU A 15 -0.42 -8.17 6.04
C LEU A 15 0.90 -7.41 6.08
N GLU A 16 1.31 -6.81 4.96
CA GLU A 16 2.64 -6.22 4.83
C GLU A 16 2.55 -4.77 4.35
N ILE A 17 2.08 -4.53 3.12
CA ILE A 17 2.12 -3.18 2.50
C ILE A 17 1.27 -2.16 3.26
N ILE A 18 0.01 -2.47 3.55
CA ILE A 18 -0.89 -1.53 4.24
C ILE A 18 -0.40 -1.24 5.66
N PRO A 19 -0.06 -2.25 6.49
CA PRO A 19 0.52 -1.99 7.81
C PRO A 19 1.79 -1.13 7.77
N ASP A 20 2.69 -1.36 6.80
CA ASP A 20 3.91 -0.57 6.65
C ASP A 20 3.60 0.89 6.25
N LEU A 21 2.65 1.08 5.32
CA LEU A 21 2.16 2.41 4.94
C LEU A 21 1.50 3.13 6.12
N GLU A 22 0.67 2.45 6.91
CA GLU A 22 0.04 3.04 8.09
C GLU A 22 1.08 3.45 9.14
N ALA A 23 2.10 2.63 9.38
CA ALA A 23 3.19 2.97 10.28
C ALA A 23 3.97 4.20 9.79
N ALA A 24 4.29 4.28 8.50
CA ALA A 24 4.97 5.42 7.90
C ALA A 24 4.12 6.71 7.96
N ILE A 25 2.81 6.60 7.69
CA ILE A 25 1.84 7.71 7.80
C ILE A 25 1.78 8.21 9.24
N ASP A 26 1.70 7.32 10.22
CA ASP A 26 1.61 7.68 11.64
C ASP A 26 2.91 8.33 12.13
N GLU A 27 4.06 7.83 11.70
CA GLU A 27 5.36 8.44 12.00
C GLU A 27 5.45 9.86 11.42
N LEU A 28 5.16 10.01 10.12
CA LEU A 28 5.20 11.29 9.44
C LEU A 28 4.20 12.28 10.02
N PHE A 29 2.99 11.82 10.35
CA PHE A 29 1.99 12.61 11.05
C PHE A 29 2.49 13.06 12.43
N SER A 30 3.14 12.18 13.19
CA SER A 30 3.74 12.53 14.48
C SER A 30 4.82 13.60 14.35
N VAL A 31 5.66 13.51 13.31
CA VAL A 31 6.69 14.52 13.02
C VAL A 31 6.05 15.86 12.68
N ILE A 32 5.04 15.86 11.82
CA ILE A 32 4.27 17.04 11.41
C ILE A 32 3.61 17.73 12.61
N ASP A 33 2.93 16.95 13.46
CA ASP A 33 2.23 17.45 14.64
C ASP A 33 3.20 18.08 15.65
N LYS A 34 4.35 17.43 15.90
CA LYS A 34 5.41 17.94 16.79
C LYS A 34 6.13 19.16 16.23
N SER A 35 6.25 19.28 14.91
CA SER A 35 7.04 20.34 14.24
C SER A 35 6.43 21.74 14.40
N LYS A 36 5.13 21.87 14.74
CA LYS A 36 4.32 23.13 14.75
C LYS A 36 4.31 23.93 13.44
N ASN A 37 5.25 23.69 12.53
CA ASN A 37 5.40 24.24 11.18
C ASN A 37 5.83 23.12 10.23
N ALA A 38 4.95 22.17 9.95
CA ALA A 38 5.22 21.18 8.91
C ALA A 38 5.48 21.87 7.57
N SER A 39 6.56 21.47 6.91
CA SER A 39 6.91 21.97 5.58
C SER A 39 5.83 21.58 4.57
N LYS A 40 5.77 22.29 3.45
CA LYS A 40 4.86 21.93 2.36
C LYS A 40 5.17 20.52 1.84
N GLU A 41 6.46 20.18 1.78
CA GLU A 41 6.98 18.86 1.38
C GLU A 41 6.44 17.76 2.30
N GLN A 42 6.61 17.89 3.62
CA GLN A 42 6.11 16.89 4.59
C GLN A 42 4.60 16.65 4.48
N LYS A 43 3.82 17.70 4.24
CA LYS A 43 2.37 17.58 4.06
C LYS A 43 2.01 16.89 2.75
N GLN A 44 2.80 17.13 1.70
CA GLN A 44 2.64 16.48 0.40
C GLN A 44 3.00 15.00 0.51
N ASP A 45 4.15 14.66 1.11
CA ASP A 45 4.55 13.27 1.35
C ASP A 45 3.48 12.50 2.14
N LEU A 46 2.88 13.14 3.16
CA LEU A 46 1.80 12.54 3.94
C LEU A 46 0.54 12.29 3.11
N GLU A 47 0.21 13.20 2.19
CA GLU A 47 -0.92 13.07 1.29
C GLU A 47 -0.67 11.93 0.28
N GLU A 48 0.51 11.90 -0.34
CA GLU A 48 0.94 10.84 -1.26
C GLU A 48 0.86 9.45 -0.60
N MET A 49 1.38 9.29 0.61
CA MET A 49 1.29 8.02 1.34
C MET A 49 -0.16 7.61 1.64
N ARG A 50 -1.05 8.56 1.94
CA ARG A 50 -2.47 8.29 2.19
C ARG A 50 -3.21 7.90 0.91
N GLU A 51 -2.84 8.48 -0.22
CA GLU A 51 -3.35 8.10 -1.54
C GLU A 51 -2.92 6.66 -1.86
N MET A 52 -1.62 6.35 -1.75
CA MET A 52 -1.11 4.98 -1.96
C MET A 52 -1.83 3.94 -1.09
N ARG A 53 -2.04 4.24 0.20
CA ARG A 53 -2.81 3.37 1.10
C ARG A 53 -4.25 3.16 0.61
N THR A 54 -4.89 4.23 0.13
CA THR A 54 -6.27 4.17 -0.36
C THR A 54 -6.35 3.33 -1.63
N GLU A 55 -5.38 3.46 -2.53
CA GLU A 55 -5.27 2.62 -3.72
C GLU A 55 -5.07 1.14 -3.37
N CYS A 56 -4.24 0.84 -2.37
CA CYS A 56 -4.07 -0.55 -1.88
C CYS A 56 -5.39 -1.15 -1.38
N PHE A 57 -6.22 -0.37 -0.67
CA PHE A 57 -7.55 -0.83 -0.24
C PHE A 57 -8.50 -1.02 -1.43
N ALA A 58 -8.46 -0.14 -2.44
CA ALA A 58 -9.27 -0.28 -3.64
C ALA A 58 -8.94 -1.60 -4.37
N ILE A 59 -7.66 -1.92 -4.53
CA ILE A 59 -7.21 -3.20 -5.13
C ILE A 59 -7.75 -4.40 -4.34
N ILE A 60 -7.72 -4.38 -3.00
CA ILE A 60 -8.30 -5.46 -2.17
C ILE A 60 -9.81 -5.59 -2.40
N GLU A 61 -10.53 -4.48 -2.52
CA GLU A 61 -11.96 -4.49 -2.80
C GLU A 61 -12.25 -5.08 -4.19
N GLU A 62 -11.50 -4.68 -5.22
CA GLU A 62 -11.63 -5.18 -6.59
C GLU A 62 -11.27 -6.68 -6.69
N LEU A 63 -10.22 -7.13 -5.98
CA LEU A 63 -9.90 -8.55 -5.81
C LEU A 63 -11.07 -9.32 -5.18
N GLY A 64 -11.68 -8.75 -4.12
CA GLY A 64 -12.83 -9.36 -3.45
C GLY A 64 -14.09 -9.44 -4.32
N ARG A 65 -14.21 -8.55 -5.31
CA ARG A 65 -15.28 -8.54 -6.32
C ARG A 65 -14.96 -9.35 -7.55
N ASN A 66 -13.73 -9.87 -7.66
CA ASN A 66 -13.21 -10.54 -8.84
C ASN A 66 -13.30 -9.64 -10.09
N GLU A 67 -13.00 -8.35 -9.90
CA GLU A 67 -13.01 -7.30 -10.93
C GLU A 67 -11.63 -7.08 -11.58
N LEU A 68 -10.59 -7.77 -11.09
CA LEU A 68 -9.25 -7.76 -11.66
C LEU A 68 -8.97 -9.03 -12.47
N GLU A 69 -8.35 -8.88 -13.64
CA GLU A 69 -7.95 -10.00 -14.49
C GLU A 69 -6.69 -10.70 -13.97
N ALA A 70 -6.49 -11.96 -14.36
CA ALA A 70 -5.37 -12.76 -13.86
C ALA A 70 -4.00 -12.16 -14.22
N ASP A 71 -3.89 -11.58 -15.42
CA ASP A 71 -2.66 -10.95 -15.91
C ASP A 71 -2.35 -9.67 -15.12
N GLU A 72 -3.38 -8.85 -14.83
CA GLU A 72 -3.24 -7.64 -13.99
C GLU A 72 -2.82 -7.99 -12.55
N ILE A 73 -3.41 -9.04 -11.98
CA ILE A 73 -3.06 -9.52 -10.63
C ILE A 73 -1.62 -10.00 -10.58
N GLU A 74 -1.15 -10.69 -11.62
CA GLU A 74 0.23 -11.16 -11.70
C GLU A 74 1.21 -9.98 -11.83
N GLU A 75 0.88 -8.97 -12.65
CA GLU A 75 1.70 -7.76 -12.81
C GLU A 75 1.81 -6.99 -11.49
N LEU A 76 0.68 -6.70 -10.83
CA LEU A 76 0.65 -6.02 -9.53
C LEU A 76 1.40 -6.79 -8.45
N LEU A 77 1.25 -8.13 -8.42
CA LEU A 77 1.95 -8.96 -7.46
C LEU A 77 3.47 -8.93 -7.68
N ASN A 78 3.92 -8.97 -8.93
CA ASN A 78 5.34 -8.89 -9.24
C ASN A 78 5.91 -7.51 -8.85
N GLU A 79 5.23 -6.42 -9.21
CA GLU A 79 5.67 -5.07 -8.88
C GLU A 79 5.82 -4.88 -7.36
N LEU A 80 4.83 -5.29 -6.57
CA LEU A 80 4.87 -5.15 -5.11
C LEU A 80 5.92 -6.05 -4.45
N VAL A 81 6.17 -7.24 -4.99
CA VAL A 81 7.24 -8.11 -4.51
C VAL A 81 8.61 -7.53 -4.85
N GLU A 82 8.78 -6.94 -6.03
CA GLU A 82 10.02 -6.24 -6.42
C GLU A 82 10.29 -5.05 -5.51
N MET A 83 9.29 -4.19 -5.28
CA MET A 83 9.38 -3.04 -4.37
C MET A 83 9.84 -3.45 -2.96
N LYS A 84 9.49 -4.65 -2.51
CA LYS A 84 9.88 -5.18 -1.20
C LYS A 84 11.26 -5.86 -1.20
N THR A 85 11.66 -6.42 -2.32
CA THR A 85 12.91 -7.20 -2.43
C THR A 85 14.12 -6.30 -2.73
N GLU A 86 13.89 -5.06 -3.19
CA GLU A 86 14.93 -4.02 -3.23
C GLU A 86 15.30 -3.54 -1.81
N GLU A 87 16.22 -4.29 -1.17
CA GLU A 87 17.02 -3.90 0.01
C GLU A 87 18.47 -3.59 -0.39
#